data_AF-A0A420FXU3-F1
#
_entry.id   AF-A0A420FXU3-F1
#
_cell.length_a   1.000
_cell.length_b   1.000
_cell.length_c   1.000
_cell.angle_alpha   90.00
_cell.angle_beta   90.00
_cell.angle_gamma   90.00
#
_symmetry.space_group_name_H-M   'P 1'
#
loop_
_entity.id
_entity.type
_entity.pdbx_description
1 polymer ?
#
loop_
_entity_poly.entity_id
_entity_poly.type
_entity_poly.pdbx_seq_one_letter_code
_entity_poly.pdbx_strand_id
1 'polypeptide(L)'
;MIFCATGALTVSGKTKHAIASDDYTRILDRTIQVSDAISDGLHSNDGIYIDGGKINIVASSDGIEAEKGSIIVNGREITLKVADDGIVASYEDGDATIIPDVISIDAGGGR
;
A
#
# COMPACT_ATOMS: atom_id res chain seq x y z
N MET A 1 -0.31 -7.32 -9.02
CA MET A 1 0.19 -6.17 -9.81
C MET A 1 1.61 -5.76 -9.35
N ILE A 2 2.54 -5.46 -10.27
CA ILE A 2 3.94 -5.08 -9.92
C ILE A 2 4.34 -3.77 -10.60
N PHE A 3 4.93 -2.85 -9.83
CA PHE A 3 5.54 -1.62 -10.30
C PHE A 3 7.08 -1.70 -10.18
N CYS A 4 7.78 -1.84 -11.32
CA CYS A 4 9.21 -2.21 -11.35
C CYS A 4 10.16 -1.24 -12.05
N ALA A 5 9.68 -0.24 -12.78
CA ALA A 5 10.53 0.76 -13.44
C ALA A 5 10.70 2.02 -12.60
N THR A 6 11.81 2.72 -12.76
CA THR A 6 12.07 4.01 -12.09
C THR A 6 11.17 5.14 -12.61
N GLY A 7 11.16 6.28 -11.92
CA GLY A 7 10.33 7.45 -12.26
C GLY A 7 9.16 7.66 -11.30
N ALA A 8 8.26 8.56 -11.68
CA ALA A 8 7.07 8.90 -10.89
C ALA A 8 5.80 8.44 -11.58
N LEU A 9 4.92 7.77 -10.84
CA LEU A 9 3.55 7.47 -11.23
C LEU A 9 2.61 8.31 -10.36
N THR A 10 1.82 9.17 -11.00
CA THR A 10 0.77 9.95 -10.32
C THR A 10 -0.59 9.37 -10.64
N VAL A 11 -1.39 9.08 -9.62
CA VAL A 11 -2.71 8.44 -9.72
C VAL A 11 -3.75 9.21 -8.92
N SER A 12 -5.01 9.12 -9.33
CA SER A 12 -6.16 9.61 -8.56
C SER A 12 -7.32 8.60 -8.62
N GLY A 13 -7.85 8.21 -7.46
CA GLY A 13 -9.04 7.35 -7.34
C GLY A 13 -10.30 8.19 -7.15
N LYS A 14 -10.94 8.62 -8.24
CA LYS A 14 -12.08 9.57 -8.17
C LYS A 14 -13.42 8.96 -7.80
N THR A 15 -13.48 7.63 -7.69
CA THR A 15 -14.72 6.89 -7.38
C THR A 15 -14.55 5.90 -6.24
N LYS A 16 -13.32 5.41 -5.99
CA LYS A 16 -12.98 4.46 -4.92
C LYS A 16 -11.48 4.54 -4.62
N HIS A 17 -10.77 3.40 -4.59
CA HIS A 17 -9.33 3.32 -4.38
C HIS A 17 -8.54 3.92 -5.55
N ALA A 18 -7.33 4.41 -5.30
CA ALA A 18 -6.46 4.88 -6.38
C ALA A 18 -5.75 3.72 -7.11
N ILE A 19 -5.23 2.74 -6.37
CA ILE A 19 -4.57 1.55 -6.91
C ILE A 19 -5.18 0.33 -6.21
N ALA A 20 -5.75 -0.58 -6.99
CA ALA A 20 -6.42 -1.78 -6.49
C ALA A 20 -5.96 -3.05 -7.23
N SER A 21 -5.89 -4.17 -6.51
CA SER A 21 -5.62 -5.51 -7.06
C SER A 21 -6.34 -6.56 -6.21
N ASP A 22 -6.91 -7.60 -6.83
CA ASP A 22 -7.51 -8.69 -6.06
C ASP A 22 -6.43 -9.51 -5.33
N ASP A 23 -5.31 -9.81 -5.99
CA ASP A 23 -4.19 -10.52 -5.35
C ASP A 23 -3.32 -9.54 -4.54
N TYR A 24 -2.07 -9.32 -4.95
CA TYR A 24 -1.13 -8.42 -4.27
C TYR A 24 -0.70 -7.23 -5.13
N THR A 25 -0.28 -6.15 -4.47
CA THR A 25 0.44 -5.04 -5.09
C THR A 25 1.89 -5.02 -4.62
N ARG A 26 2.85 -4.96 -5.55
CA ARG A 26 4.29 -4.84 -5.23
C ARG A 26 4.93 -3.62 -5.88
N ILE A 27 5.65 -2.83 -5.09
CA ILE A 27 6.39 -1.64 -5.54
C ILE A 27 7.87 -1.85 -5.26
N LEU A 28 8.71 -1.77 -6.30
CA LEU A 28 10.14 -2.04 -6.19
C LEU A 28 10.97 -0.78 -5.91
N ASP A 29 11.04 0.16 -6.85
CA ASP A 29 11.90 1.35 -6.70
C ASP A 29 11.40 2.54 -7.55
N ARG A 30 10.23 3.07 -7.20
CA ARG A 30 9.66 4.25 -7.86
C ARG A 30 8.91 5.17 -6.93
N THR A 31 8.66 6.39 -7.40
CA THR A 31 7.76 7.30 -6.71
C THR A 31 6.31 6.99 -7.07
N ILE A 32 5.48 6.68 -6.07
CA ILE A 32 4.03 6.61 -6.22
C ILE A 32 3.42 7.84 -5.56
N GLN A 33 2.72 8.65 -6.35
CA GLN A 33 1.90 9.78 -5.90
C GLN A 33 0.43 9.47 -6.08
N VAL A 34 -0.26 9.16 -4.99
CA VAL A 34 -1.72 9.22 -4.96
C VAL A 34 -2.10 10.65 -4.57
N SER A 35 -2.59 11.40 -5.56
CA SER A 35 -2.97 12.81 -5.36
C SER A 35 -4.29 12.98 -4.62
N ASP A 36 -5.17 11.99 -4.74
CA ASP A 36 -6.48 11.92 -4.09
C ASP A 36 -7.07 10.52 -4.32
N ALA A 37 -7.71 9.95 -3.30
CA ALA A 37 -8.54 8.76 -3.38
C ALA A 37 -9.82 8.98 -2.55
N ILE A 38 -10.98 8.61 -3.12
CA ILE A 38 -12.25 8.67 -2.40
C ILE A 38 -12.35 7.58 -1.33
N SER A 39 -11.74 6.42 -1.58
CA SER A 39 -11.50 5.38 -0.58
C SER A 39 -10.01 5.35 -0.29
N ASP A 40 -9.36 4.20 -0.53
CA ASP A 40 -8.00 3.96 -0.06
C ASP A 40 -6.93 4.30 -1.10
N GLY A 41 -5.75 4.66 -0.63
CA GLY A 41 -4.62 4.96 -1.52
C GLY A 41 -4.17 3.73 -2.30
N LEU A 42 -3.72 2.71 -1.56
CA LEU A 42 -3.41 1.38 -2.07
C LEU A 42 -4.35 0.38 -1.39
N HIS A 43 -4.99 -0.46 -2.18
CA HIS A 43 -5.88 -1.50 -1.68
C HIS A 43 -5.56 -2.82 -2.39
N SER A 44 -5.40 -3.92 -1.66
CA SER A 44 -5.28 -5.25 -2.24
C SER A 44 -5.85 -6.30 -1.31
N ASN A 45 -6.42 -7.40 -1.82
CA ASN A 45 -7.00 -8.36 -0.88
C ASN A 45 -5.90 -9.19 -0.21
N ASP A 46 -4.92 -9.69 -0.97
CA ASP A 46 -3.95 -10.68 -0.46
C ASP A 46 -2.64 -10.08 0.07
N GLY A 47 -2.32 -8.82 -0.28
CA GLY A 47 -1.21 -8.13 0.37
C GLY A 47 -0.57 -6.99 -0.41
N ILE A 48 0.26 -6.23 0.29
CA ILE A 48 0.97 -5.08 -0.26
C ILE A 48 2.44 -5.15 0.16
N TYR A 49 3.33 -5.08 -0.82
CA TYR A 49 4.77 -5.21 -0.63
C TYR A 49 5.47 -3.98 -1.20
N ILE A 50 6.15 -3.21 -0.36
CA ILE A 50 6.85 -1.98 -0.76
C ILE A 50 8.32 -2.17 -0.41
N ASP A 51 9.11 -2.52 -1.42
CA ASP A 51 10.53 -2.85 -1.26
C ASP A 51 11.46 -1.66 -1.38
N GLY A 52 10.94 -0.52 -1.85
CA GLY A 52 11.72 0.69 -2.09
C GLY A 52 10.90 1.81 -2.74
N GLY A 53 11.60 2.87 -3.12
CA GLY A 53 11.00 4.09 -3.68
C GLY A 53 10.42 5.05 -2.62
N LYS A 54 9.60 5.98 -3.09
CA LYS A 54 8.94 7.01 -2.27
C LYS A 54 7.43 6.97 -2.49
N ILE A 55 6.67 6.84 -1.42
CA ILE A 55 5.21 6.72 -1.47
C ILE A 55 4.61 7.95 -0.79
N ASN A 56 3.83 8.74 -1.53
CA ASN A 56 2.99 9.76 -0.88
C ASN A 56 1.53 9.58 -1.28
N ILE A 57 0.67 9.51 -0.28
CA ILE A 57 -0.75 9.20 -0.45
C ILE A 57 -1.60 10.26 0.24
N VAL A 58 -2.56 10.78 -0.51
CA VAL A 58 -3.72 11.51 0.00
C VAL A 58 -4.96 10.67 -0.27
N ALA A 59 -5.68 10.29 0.78
CA ALA A 59 -6.87 9.44 0.69
C ALA A 59 -7.95 9.91 1.68
N SER A 60 -9.21 9.59 1.40
CA SER A 60 -10.35 9.93 2.26
C SER A 60 -10.81 8.77 3.14
N SER A 61 -10.14 7.62 3.03
CA SER A 61 -10.26 6.44 3.90
C SER A 61 -8.83 6.04 4.32
N ASP A 62 -8.37 4.84 3.99
CA ASP A 62 -7.09 4.31 4.41
C ASP A 62 -5.95 4.69 3.46
N GLY A 63 -4.73 4.74 4.00
CA GLY A 63 -3.54 4.94 3.16
C GLY A 63 -3.21 3.69 2.35
N ILE A 64 -3.01 2.59 3.07
CA ILE A 64 -2.57 1.30 2.54
C ILE A 64 -3.36 0.21 3.26
N GLU A 65 -4.21 -0.51 2.52
CA GLU A 65 -5.08 -1.55 3.06
C GLU A 65 -4.81 -2.90 2.39
N ALA A 66 -4.65 -3.93 3.22
CA ALA A 66 -4.72 -5.32 2.81
C ALA A 66 -5.91 -6.00 3.48
N GLU A 67 -6.92 -6.45 2.73
CA GLU A 67 -8.16 -6.99 3.35
C GLU A 67 -7.98 -8.34 4.04
N LYS A 68 -7.04 -9.16 3.57
CA LYS A 68 -6.78 -10.54 4.05
C LYS A 68 -5.30 -10.80 4.31
N GLY A 69 -4.44 -9.88 3.89
CA GLY A 69 -3.04 -10.13 3.61
C GLY A 69 -2.04 -9.49 4.55
N SER A 70 -0.76 -9.64 4.18
CA SER A 70 0.33 -8.93 4.85
C SER A 70 0.65 -7.61 4.15
N ILE A 71 1.08 -6.64 4.94
CA ILE A 71 1.70 -5.41 4.44
C ILE A 71 3.17 -5.40 4.88
N ILE A 72 4.08 -5.52 3.91
CA ILE A 72 5.52 -5.51 4.16
C ILE A 72 6.14 -4.29 3.52
N VAL A 73 6.91 -3.56 4.32
CA VAL A 73 7.42 -2.26 3.92
C VAL A 73 8.90 -2.14 4.33
N ASN A 74 9.79 -2.12 3.35
CA ASN A 74 11.24 -2.22 3.52
C ASN A 74 11.95 -0.92 3.09
N GLY A 75 12.74 -0.29 3.98
CA GLY A 75 13.80 0.68 3.63
C GLY A 75 13.44 1.82 2.66
N ARG A 76 12.39 2.59 2.96
CA ARG A 76 11.65 3.49 2.05
C ARG A 76 11.05 4.71 2.79
N GLU A 77 10.71 5.76 2.06
CA GLU A 77 10.00 6.93 2.59
C GLU A 77 8.49 6.82 2.27
N ILE A 78 7.64 6.86 3.30
CA ILE A 78 6.17 6.88 3.14
C ILE A 78 5.60 8.10 3.87
N THR A 79 4.80 8.89 3.16
CA THR A 79 4.00 9.99 3.73
C THR A 79 2.52 9.75 3.44
N LEU A 80 1.71 9.72 4.50
CA LEU A 80 0.27 9.47 4.40
C LEU A 80 -0.50 10.67 4.96
N LYS A 81 -1.45 11.18 4.20
CA LYS A 81 -2.47 12.14 4.65
C LYS A 81 -3.83 11.52 4.39
N VAL A 82 -4.37 10.87 5.40
CA VAL A 82 -5.53 9.99 5.30
C VAL A 82 -6.58 10.38 6.34
N ALA A 83 -7.81 9.94 6.15
CA ALA A 83 -8.90 10.26 7.08
C ALA A 83 -9.16 9.16 8.11
N ASP A 84 -8.81 7.92 7.77
CA ASP A 84 -8.94 6.76 8.66
C ASP A 84 -7.54 6.19 8.97
N ASP A 85 -7.26 4.91 8.69
CA ASP A 85 -6.01 4.29 9.06
C ASP A 85 -4.88 4.61 8.06
N GLY A 86 -3.69 4.86 8.59
CA GLY A 86 -2.50 4.99 7.75
C GLY A 86 -2.23 3.70 6.99
N ILE A 87 -2.09 2.60 7.73
CA ILE A 87 -1.79 1.27 7.21
C ILE A 87 -2.62 0.28 8.01
N VAL A 88 -3.46 -0.50 7.33
CA VAL A 88 -4.31 -1.51 7.96
C VAL A 88 -4.21 -2.82 7.18
N ALA A 89 -4.03 -3.91 7.93
CA ALA A 89 -4.13 -5.26 7.42
C ALA A 89 -5.21 -5.94 8.25
N SER A 90 -6.19 -6.51 7.56
CA SER A 90 -7.32 -7.21 8.16
C SER A 90 -7.29 -8.67 7.73
N TYR A 91 -8.03 -9.52 8.43
CA TYR A 91 -8.25 -10.90 8.02
C TYR A 91 -9.63 -11.39 8.44
N GLU A 92 -10.49 -11.62 7.45
CA GLU A 92 -11.88 -12.02 7.70
C GLU A 92 -12.26 -13.39 7.12
N ASP A 93 -11.37 -14.10 6.40
CA ASP A 93 -11.85 -15.15 5.46
C ASP A 93 -11.17 -16.53 5.50
N GLY A 94 -10.42 -16.87 6.56
CA GLY A 94 -10.00 -18.25 6.83
C GLY A 94 -9.13 -18.94 5.76
N ASP A 95 -8.68 -18.22 4.72
CA ASP A 95 -7.77 -18.71 3.70
C ASP A 95 -6.39 -18.95 4.33
N ALA A 96 -6.00 -20.22 4.43
CA ALA A 96 -4.75 -20.65 5.04
C ALA A 96 -3.52 -20.46 4.11
N THR A 97 -3.73 -20.08 2.84
CA THR A 97 -2.63 -19.78 1.92
C THR A 97 -2.09 -18.37 2.09
N ILE A 98 -2.88 -17.49 2.69
CA ILE A 98 -2.50 -16.12 3.02
C ILE A 98 -1.94 -16.11 4.44
N ILE A 99 -0.82 -15.41 4.65
CA ILE A 99 -0.31 -15.14 6.00
C ILE A 99 -1.00 -13.86 6.48
N PRO A 100 -1.96 -13.95 7.42
CA PRO A 100 -2.76 -12.80 7.81
C PRO A 100 -2.01 -11.84 8.74
N ASP A 101 -2.46 -10.60 8.76
CA ASP A 101 -2.26 -9.61 9.84
C ASP A 101 -0.79 -9.26 10.18
N VAL A 102 0.15 -9.50 9.26
CA VAL A 102 1.53 -9.06 9.45
C VAL A 102 1.74 -7.70 8.78
N ILE A 103 1.81 -6.66 9.60
CA ILE A 103 2.40 -5.38 9.21
C ILE A 103 3.87 -5.40 9.64
N SER A 104 4.79 -5.47 8.68
CA SER A 104 6.23 -5.39 8.92
C SER A 104 6.80 -4.11 8.34
N ILE A 105 7.37 -3.27 9.20
CA ILE A 105 8.00 -2.00 8.82
C ILE A 105 9.47 -2.04 9.23
N ASP A 106 10.34 -2.26 8.25
CA ASP A 106 11.79 -2.13 8.44
C ASP A 106 12.20 -0.73 7.97
N ALA A 107 12.29 0.20 8.92
CA ALA A 107 12.89 1.50 8.68
C ALA A 107 14.40 1.29 8.59
N GLY A 108 14.93 1.20 7.37
CA GLY A 108 16.34 0.91 7.11
C GLY A 108 17.24 1.64 8.10
N GLY A 109 18.01 0.87 8.87
CA GLY A 109 18.78 1.34 10.02
C GLY A 109 19.49 2.65 9.72
N GLY A 110 19.16 3.67 10.52
CA GLY A 110 19.70 5.01 10.37
C GLY A 110 21.23 5.01 10.26
N ARG A 111 21.71 5.75 9.26
CA ARG A 111 23.04 6.35 9.24
C ARG A 111 22.88 7.84 8.99
#